data_AF-A0A202DHB9-F1
#
_entry.id   AF-A0A202DHB9-F1
#
_cell.length_a   1.000
_cell.length_b   1.000
_cell.length_c   1.000
_cell.angle_alpha   90.00
_cell.angle_beta   90.00
_cell.angle_gamma   90.00
#
_symmetry.space_group_name_H-M   'P 1'
#
loop_
_entity.id
_entity.type
_entity.pdbx_description
1 polymer ?
#
loop_
_entity_poly.entity_id
_entity_poly.type
_entity_poly.pdbx_seq_one_letter_code
_entity_poly.pdbx_strand_id
1 'polypeptide(L)'
;MLALVVILLAVVQLNSLTLMETNTMTEARAEAAEAAMSDAPLSPTVPYLNSWEEGDDEMRYTPDDDPQGASAGAFYADIVNETVSDSSQWNIFTEHGNPIESMYNGGGVPSTYFGLVQGEASASTNLLPGFASIIGASESVDVETEVWMTWTRGIY
;
A
#
# COMPACT_ATOMS: atom_id res chain seq x y z
N MET A 1 -34.15 25.95 14.97
CA MET A 1 -33.62 25.10 16.06
C MET A 1 -33.22 23.72 15.55
N LEU A 2 -34.07 23.02 14.79
CA LEU A 2 -33.76 21.71 14.18
C LEU A 2 -32.45 21.69 13.38
N ALA A 3 -32.24 22.67 12.49
CA ALA A 3 -31.02 22.76 11.69
C ALA A 3 -29.72 22.82 12.52
N LEU A 4 -29.76 23.49 13.68
CA LEU A 4 -28.60 23.63 14.55
C LEU A 4 -28.25 22.30 15.23
N VAL A 5 -29.27 21.51 15.60
CA VAL A 5 -29.09 20.15 16.14
C VAL A 5 -28.50 19.22 15.08
N VAL A 6 -29.01 19.28 13.84
CA VAL A 6 -28.48 18.46 12.73
C VAL A 6 -27.01 18.76 12.46
N ILE A 7 -26.63 20.05 12.41
CA ILE A 7 -25.23 20.45 12.23
C ILE A 7 -24.36 19.95 13.38
N LEU A 8 -24.83 20.07 14.62
CA LEU A 8 -24.07 19.60 15.78
C LEU A 8 -23.84 18.08 15.74
N LEU A 9 -24.86 17.30 15.40
CA LEU A 9 -24.74 15.85 15.23
C LEU A 9 -23.78 15.48 14.11
N ALA A 10 -23.83 16.20 12.98
CA ALA A 10 -22.90 15.99 11.86
C ALA A 10 -21.44 16.23 12.27
N VAL A 11 -21.17 17.29 13.03
CA VAL A 11 -19.81 17.59 13.54
C VAL A 11 -19.33 16.50 14.50
N VAL A 12 -20.20 16.00 15.38
CA VAL A 12 -19.85 14.90 16.29
C VAL A 12 -19.55 13.62 15.54
N GLN A 13 -20.37 13.25 14.54
CA GLN A 13 -20.12 12.07 13.70
C GLN A 13 -18.80 12.19 12.94
N LEU A 14 -18.53 13.36 12.34
CA LEU A 14 -17.31 13.62 11.59
C LEU A 14 -16.07 13.49 12.48
N ASN A 15 -16.09 14.08 13.67
CA ASN A 15 -14.99 13.92 14.63
C ASN A 15 -14.79 12.45 15.03
N SER A 16 -15.87 11.68 15.20
CA SER A 16 -15.77 10.24 15.52
C SER A 16 -15.11 9.46 14.38
N LEU A 17 -15.46 9.76 13.13
CA LEU A 17 -14.87 9.11 11.95
C LEU A 17 -13.40 9.48 11.81
N THR A 18 -13.03 10.75 11.96
CA THR A 18 -11.62 11.19 11.90
C THR A 18 -10.76 10.56 12.98
N LEU A 19 -11.29 10.40 14.19
CA LEU A 19 -10.58 9.70 15.27
C LEU A 19 -10.38 8.21 14.93
N MET A 20 -11.39 7.57 14.36
CA MET A 20 -11.32 6.18 13.93
C MET A 20 -10.29 5.97 12.81
N GLU A 21 -10.30 6.84 11.80
CA GLU A 21 -9.30 6.87 10.72
C GLU A 21 -7.88 7.08 11.28
N THR A 22 -7.71 8.02 12.21
CA THR A 22 -6.39 8.26 12.83
C THR A 22 -5.89 7.04 13.60
N ASN A 23 -6.78 6.37 14.32
CA ASN A 23 -6.44 5.17 15.11
C ASN A 23 -6.07 4.00 14.20
N THR A 24 -6.93 3.68 13.22
CA THR A 24 -6.68 2.60 12.25
C THR A 24 -5.41 2.88 11.44
N MET A 25 -5.18 4.11 11.00
CA MET A 25 -3.92 4.48 10.34
C MET A 25 -2.69 4.31 11.25
N THR A 26 -2.80 4.64 12.53
CA THR A 26 -1.70 4.48 13.50
C THR A 26 -1.39 2.99 13.72
N GLU A 27 -2.42 2.17 13.82
CA GLU A 27 -2.31 0.72 14.02
C GLU A 27 -1.73 0.02 12.78
N ALA A 28 -2.29 0.29 11.60
CA ALA A 28 -1.77 -0.22 10.32
C ALA A 28 -0.31 0.20 10.09
N ARG A 29 0.07 1.44 10.46
CA ARG A 29 1.48 1.89 10.41
C ARG A 29 2.36 1.14 11.40
N ALA A 30 1.87 0.86 12.61
CA ALA A 30 2.64 0.14 13.60
C ALA A 30 2.92 -1.29 13.14
N GLU A 31 1.93 -1.97 12.59
CA GLU A 31 2.07 -3.30 12.01
C GLU A 31 3.02 -3.30 10.81
N ALA A 32 2.83 -2.38 9.85
CA ALA A 32 3.70 -2.25 8.70
C ALA A 32 5.16 -1.94 9.11
N ALA A 33 5.36 -1.13 10.14
CA ALA A 33 6.69 -0.80 10.64
C ALA A 33 7.37 -1.99 11.34
N GLU A 34 6.63 -2.75 12.14
CA GLU A 34 7.12 -3.98 12.76
C GLU A 34 7.52 -5.01 11.68
N ALA A 35 6.66 -5.20 10.68
CA ALA A 35 6.95 -6.05 9.53
C ALA A 35 8.16 -5.54 8.73
N ALA A 36 8.31 -4.23 8.56
CA ALA A 36 9.40 -3.64 7.78
C ALA A 36 10.77 -3.86 8.43
N MET A 37 10.80 -3.90 9.77
CA MET A 37 12.01 -4.17 10.55
C MET A 37 12.32 -5.67 10.70
N SER A 38 11.36 -6.54 10.39
CA SER A 38 11.55 -7.99 10.50
C SER A 38 12.62 -8.50 9.53
N ASP A 39 13.45 -9.43 9.99
CA ASP A 39 14.40 -10.16 9.15
C ASP A 39 13.76 -11.40 8.49
N ALA A 40 12.48 -11.64 8.74
CA ALA A 40 11.75 -12.74 8.11
C ALA A 40 11.73 -12.54 6.58
N PRO A 41 12.12 -13.54 5.78
CA PRO A 41 12.11 -13.41 4.34
C PRO A 41 10.68 -13.12 3.88
N LEU A 42 10.51 -12.11 3.03
CA LEU A 42 9.27 -11.96 2.28
C LEU A 42 9.02 -13.28 1.55
N SER A 43 7.78 -13.77 1.64
CA SER A 43 7.35 -15.00 0.96
C SER A 43 7.86 -14.98 -0.49
N PRO A 44 8.57 -16.00 -0.99
CA PRO A 44 9.02 -16.02 -2.39
C PRO A 44 7.82 -16.02 -3.34
N THR A 45 6.68 -16.49 -2.84
CA THR A 45 5.35 -16.32 -3.39
C THR A 45 4.66 -15.14 -2.72
N VAL A 46 5.25 -13.94 -2.81
CA VAL A 46 4.39 -12.75 -2.77
C VAL A 46 3.52 -12.92 -4.02
N PRO A 47 2.19 -13.06 -3.93
CA PRO A 47 1.40 -12.78 -5.09
C PRO A 47 1.80 -11.35 -5.44
N TYR A 48 2.59 -11.17 -6.51
CA TYR A 48 2.67 -9.88 -7.16
C TYR A 48 1.24 -9.33 -7.27
N LEU A 49 1.07 -8.01 -7.35
CA LEU A 49 -0.22 -7.43 -7.71
C LEU A 49 -0.69 -8.10 -9.02
N ASN A 50 -1.43 -9.20 -8.85
CA ASN A 50 -1.88 -10.13 -9.88
C ASN A 50 -3.35 -9.84 -10.18
N SER A 51 -4.02 -9.27 -9.18
CA SER A 51 -5.34 -8.70 -9.27
C SER A 51 -5.17 -7.19 -9.35
N TRP A 52 -5.45 -6.67 -10.54
CA TRP A 52 -6.12 -5.38 -10.61
C TRP A 52 -7.60 -5.69 -10.43
N GLU A 53 -8.16 -5.25 -9.30
CA GLU A 53 -9.60 -5.25 -9.10
C GLU A 53 -10.09 -3.87 -9.55
N GLU A 54 -10.92 -3.84 -10.58
CA GLU A 54 -11.60 -2.62 -11.00
C GLU A 54 -12.53 -2.21 -9.85
N GLY A 55 -12.51 -0.94 -9.46
CA GLY A 55 -13.44 -0.45 -8.45
C GLY A 55 -14.89 -0.64 -8.91
N ASP A 56 -15.84 -0.61 -7.97
CA ASP A 56 -17.28 -0.69 -8.27
C ASP A 56 -17.76 0.37 -9.29
N ASP A 57 -16.96 1.40 -9.53
CA ASP A 57 -17.21 2.49 -10.47
C ASP A 57 -16.62 2.26 -11.88
N GLU A 58 -15.88 1.15 -12.10
CA GLU A 58 -15.16 0.82 -13.34
C GLU A 58 -14.24 1.97 -13.84
N MET A 59 -13.84 2.88 -12.95
CA MET A 59 -13.06 4.06 -13.34
C MET A 59 -11.57 3.75 -13.30
N ARG A 60 -10.89 4.02 -14.41
CA ARG A 60 -9.41 4.03 -14.45
C ARG A 60 -8.88 5.16 -13.57
N TYR A 61 -7.86 4.88 -12.76
CA TYR A 61 -7.15 5.88 -11.96
C TYR A 61 -6.50 6.96 -12.84
N THR A 62 -5.99 6.58 -14.01
CA THR A 62 -5.54 7.51 -15.07
C THR A 62 -6.00 7.01 -16.46
N PRO A 63 -6.23 7.91 -17.44
CA PRO A 63 -6.66 7.51 -18.78
C PRO A 63 -5.64 6.66 -19.55
N ASP A 64 -4.36 6.70 -19.16
CA ASP A 64 -3.22 6.08 -19.83
C ASP A 64 -2.68 4.81 -19.16
N ASP A 65 -3.23 4.41 -18.02
CA ASP A 65 -2.87 3.14 -17.38
C ASP A 65 -3.56 1.96 -18.09
N ASP A 66 -2.75 1.00 -18.56
CA ASP A 66 -3.21 -0.32 -18.97
C ASP A 66 -2.52 -1.37 -18.07
N PRO A 67 -3.27 -2.38 -17.58
CA PRO A 67 -2.72 -3.40 -16.70
C PRO A 67 -1.76 -4.29 -17.50
N GLN A 68 -0.56 -4.45 -16.98
CA GLN A 68 0.39 -5.42 -17.50
C GLN A 68 0.55 -6.54 -16.47
N GLY A 69 0.44 -7.79 -16.91
CA GLY A 69 0.77 -8.93 -16.06
C GLY A 69 2.24 -8.87 -15.64
N ALA A 70 2.55 -9.31 -14.42
CA ALA A 70 3.91 -9.30 -13.90
C ALA A 70 4.85 -10.10 -14.83
N SER A 71 5.87 -9.43 -15.38
CA SER A 71 6.89 -10.04 -16.24
C SER A 71 8.27 -9.67 -15.72
N ALA A 72 9.00 -10.67 -15.21
CA ALA A 72 10.37 -10.48 -14.75
C ALA A 72 11.26 -9.94 -15.89
N GLY A 73 11.08 -10.43 -17.12
CA GLY A 73 11.84 -9.95 -18.29
C GLY A 73 11.58 -8.48 -18.61
N ALA A 74 10.31 -8.03 -18.55
CA ALA A 74 9.95 -6.63 -18.77
C ALA A 74 10.48 -5.74 -17.64
N PHE A 75 10.41 -6.19 -16.38
CA PHE A 75 11.01 -5.50 -15.25
C PHE A 75 12.52 -5.25 -15.45
N TYR A 76 13.27 -6.25 -15.93
CA TYR A 76 14.69 -6.06 -16.22
C TYR A 76 14.93 -5.14 -17.41
N ALA A 77 14.18 -5.32 -18.50
CA ALA A 77 14.36 -4.56 -19.72
C ALA A 77 13.99 -3.08 -19.55
N ASP A 78 12.85 -2.81 -18.92
CA ASP A 78 12.23 -1.48 -18.92
C ASP A 78 12.56 -0.68 -17.65
N ILE A 79 12.95 -1.34 -16.56
CA ILE A 79 13.27 -0.68 -15.28
C ILE A 79 14.75 -0.83 -14.94
N VAL A 80 15.25 -2.06 -14.77
CA VAL A 80 16.63 -2.28 -14.28
C VAL A 80 17.67 -1.76 -15.27
N ASN A 81 17.55 -2.11 -16.56
CA ASN A 81 18.53 -1.71 -17.57
C ASN A 81 18.52 -0.19 -17.84
N GLU A 82 17.37 0.46 -17.69
CA GLU A 82 17.22 1.91 -17.89
C GLU A 82 17.75 2.76 -16.71
N THR A 83 18.07 2.14 -15.56
CA THR A 83 18.63 2.87 -14.40
C THR A 83 20.09 3.32 -14.60
N VAL A 84 20.76 2.82 -15.64
CA VAL A 84 22.14 3.17 -16.02
C VAL A 84 22.18 3.59 -17.49
N SER A 85 23.08 4.52 -17.82
CA SER A 85 23.27 4.93 -19.23
C SER A 85 24.15 3.94 -20.01
N ASP A 86 24.95 3.14 -19.30
CA ASP A 86 25.84 2.13 -19.86
C ASP A 86 25.92 0.94 -18.90
N SER A 87 25.79 -0.29 -19.42
CA SER A 87 25.84 -1.53 -18.61
C SER A 87 27.12 -1.68 -17.79
N SER A 88 28.24 -1.10 -18.22
CA SER A 88 29.51 -1.13 -17.49
C SER A 88 29.47 -0.34 -16.18
N GLN A 89 28.50 0.56 -15.99
CA GLN A 89 28.31 1.30 -14.74
C GLN A 89 27.85 0.40 -13.59
N TRP A 90 27.25 -0.76 -13.89
CA TRP A 90 26.90 -1.76 -12.88
C TRP A 90 28.11 -2.34 -12.15
N ASN A 91 29.30 -2.29 -12.76
CA ASN A 91 30.53 -2.80 -12.15
C ASN A 91 30.88 -2.09 -10.83
N ILE A 92 30.39 -0.86 -10.63
CA ILE A 92 30.55 -0.10 -9.37
C ILE A 92 29.82 -0.81 -8.22
N PHE A 93 28.69 -1.47 -8.50
CA PHE A 93 27.91 -2.19 -7.51
C PHE A 93 28.42 -3.62 -7.25
N THR A 94 29.13 -4.22 -8.21
CA THR A 94 29.67 -5.58 -8.09
C THR A 94 30.97 -5.65 -7.27
N GLU A 95 31.73 -4.56 -7.15
CA GLU A 95 33.03 -4.59 -6.43
C GLU A 95 32.91 -4.75 -4.90
N HIS A 96 31.72 -4.62 -4.33
CA HIS A 96 31.51 -4.59 -2.88
C HIS A 96 30.53 -5.64 -2.34
N GLY A 97 30.13 -6.63 -3.15
CA GLY A 97 29.16 -7.65 -2.73
C GLY A 97 27.80 -7.04 -2.37
N ASN A 98 27.37 -6.04 -3.15
CA ASN A 98 26.08 -5.40 -2.96
C ASN A 98 24.96 -6.39 -3.32
N PRO A 99 23.94 -6.62 -2.46
CA PRO A 99 22.82 -7.50 -2.77
C PRO A 99 22.13 -7.22 -4.12
N ILE A 100 22.19 -5.97 -4.59
CA ILE A 100 21.63 -5.51 -5.88
C ILE A 100 22.36 -6.12 -7.08
N GLU A 101 23.61 -6.56 -6.95
CA GLU A 101 24.36 -7.25 -8.01
C GLU A 101 23.62 -8.47 -8.57
N SER A 102 22.90 -9.19 -7.70
CA SER A 102 22.10 -10.35 -8.10
C SER A 102 20.97 -10.01 -9.08
N MET A 103 20.50 -8.74 -9.09
CA MET A 103 19.48 -8.26 -10.02
C MET A 103 20.05 -8.06 -11.42
N TYR A 104 21.25 -7.49 -11.55
CA TYR A 104 21.89 -7.29 -12.86
C TYR A 104 22.18 -8.62 -13.57
N ASN A 105 22.61 -9.63 -12.81
CA ASN A 105 22.92 -10.94 -13.38
C ASN A 105 21.68 -11.77 -13.76
N GLY A 106 20.46 -11.21 -13.65
CA GLY A 106 19.20 -11.86 -14.00
C GLY A 106 18.86 -13.10 -13.16
N GLY A 107 19.56 -13.31 -12.04
CA GLY A 107 19.42 -14.48 -11.19
C GLY A 107 18.67 -14.24 -9.88
N GLY A 108 18.56 -12.98 -9.43
CA GLY A 108 17.89 -12.63 -8.18
C GLY A 108 16.42 -12.27 -8.40
N VAL A 109 15.49 -12.95 -7.73
CA VAL A 109 14.07 -12.55 -7.74
C VAL A 109 13.94 -11.22 -7.00
N PRO A 110 13.45 -10.12 -7.61
CA PRO A 110 13.43 -8.81 -6.96
C PRO A 110 12.75 -8.81 -5.58
N SER A 111 11.70 -9.63 -5.40
CA SER A 111 10.97 -9.79 -4.15
C SER A 111 11.81 -10.31 -2.97
N THR A 112 12.98 -10.91 -3.21
CA THR A 112 13.88 -11.35 -2.13
C THR A 112 14.74 -10.22 -1.56
N TYR A 113 14.85 -9.09 -2.26
CA TYR A 113 15.70 -7.96 -1.88
C TYR A 113 14.90 -6.69 -1.65
N PHE A 114 13.82 -6.51 -2.41
CA PHE A 114 12.94 -5.37 -2.35
C PHE A 114 11.51 -5.87 -2.25
N GLY A 115 10.78 -5.30 -1.31
CA GLY A 115 9.36 -5.53 -1.25
C GLY A 115 8.70 -4.51 -0.37
N LEU A 116 7.39 -4.51 -0.44
CA LEU A 116 6.54 -3.77 0.45
C LEU A 116 5.97 -4.76 1.44
N VAL A 117 5.98 -4.38 2.71
CA VAL A 117 5.19 -5.04 3.75
C VAL A 117 3.92 -4.23 3.95
N GLN A 118 2.82 -4.94 4.19
CA GLN A 118 1.53 -4.36 4.46
C GLN A 118 1.26 -4.43 5.97
N GLY A 119 0.66 -3.37 6.49
CA GLY A 119 -0.10 -3.42 7.74
C GLY A 119 -1.54 -3.02 7.44
N GLU A 120 -2.48 -3.66 8.12
CA GLU A 120 -3.90 -3.48 7.91
C GLU A 120 -4.61 -3.25 9.24
N ALA A 121 -5.56 -2.33 9.26
CA ALA A 121 -6.41 -2.13 10.42
C ALA A 121 -7.82 -1.74 9.97
N SER A 122 -8.81 -2.32 10.64
CA SER A 122 -10.21 -2.02 10.39
C SER A 122 -10.94 -1.70 11.68
N ALA A 123 -11.88 -0.76 11.60
CA ALA A 123 -12.76 -0.41 12.70
C ALA A 123 -14.15 -0.11 12.17
N SER A 124 -15.17 -0.45 12.96
CA SER A 124 -16.57 -0.20 12.63
C SER A 124 -17.20 0.74 13.65
N THR A 125 -18.00 1.70 13.18
CA THR A 125 -18.82 2.54 14.06
C THR A 125 -20.24 2.65 13.54
N ASN A 126 -21.17 2.76 14.48
CA ASN A 126 -22.56 3.04 14.15
C ASN A 126 -22.72 4.52 13.81
N LEU A 127 -23.51 4.79 12.78
CA LEU A 127 -23.94 6.14 12.45
C LEU A 127 -25.02 6.60 13.44
N LEU A 128 -25.00 7.89 13.77
CA LEU A 128 -26.08 8.50 14.53
C LEU A 128 -27.44 8.34 13.80
N PRO A 129 -28.56 8.16 14.53
CA PRO A 129 -29.87 8.01 13.92
C PRO A 129 -30.20 9.16 12.96
N GLY A 130 -30.67 8.81 11.77
CA GLY A 130 -31.00 9.77 10.70
C GLY A 130 -29.80 10.18 9.83
N PHE A 131 -28.55 10.02 10.28
CA PHE A 131 -27.39 10.34 9.46
C PHE A 131 -27.26 9.37 8.28
N ALA A 132 -27.40 8.07 8.53
CA ALA A 132 -27.44 7.02 7.50
C ALA A 132 -28.44 7.34 6.38
N SER A 133 -29.65 7.79 6.73
CA SER A 133 -30.68 8.15 5.75
C SER A 133 -30.37 9.41 4.94
N ILE A 134 -29.54 10.32 5.47
CA ILE A 134 -29.16 11.56 4.78
C ILE A 134 -28.10 11.27 3.70
N ILE A 135 -27.14 10.40 4.02
CA ILE A 135 -26.02 10.07 3.12
C ILE A 135 -26.27 8.82 2.27
N GLY A 136 -27.39 8.12 2.48
CA GLY A 136 -27.71 6.88 1.78
C GLY A 136 -26.82 5.70 2.16
N ALA A 137 -26.24 5.70 3.37
CA ALA A 137 -25.34 4.66 3.86
C ALA A 137 -26.08 3.65 4.76
N SER A 138 -25.41 2.52 5.03
CA SER A 138 -25.77 1.56 6.06
C SER A 138 -25.77 2.18 7.47
N GLU A 139 -26.39 1.50 8.45
CA GLU A 139 -26.40 1.96 9.85
C GLU A 139 -25.01 1.97 10.51
N SER A 140 -24.03 1.29 9.91
CA SER A 140 -22.62 1.30 10.27
C SER A 140 -21.75 1.76 9.11
N VAL A 141 -20.59 2.31 9.45
CA VAL A 141 -19.49 2.59 8.52
C VAL A 141 -18.27 1.84 9.01
N ASP A 142 -17.66 1.10 8.08
CA ASP A 142 -16.39 0.44 8.27
C ASP A 142 -15.29 1.34 7.72
N VAL A 143 -14.25 1.55 8.51
CA VAL A 143 -13.04 2.28 8.14
C VAL A 143 -11.92 1.27 8.06
N GLU A 144 -11.46 1.02 6.85
CA GLU A 144 -10.34 0.14 6.55
C GLU A 144 -9.15 0.99 6.14
N THR A 145 -7.99 0.71 6.72
CA THR A 145 -6.75 1.38 6.38
C THR A 145 -5.68 0.34 6.08
N GLU A 146 -5.09 0.47 4.90
CA GLU A 146 -3.94 -0.32 4.47
C GLU A 146 -2.73 0.60 4.33
N VAL A 147 -1.59 0.16 4.87
CA VAL A 147 -0.34 0.90 4.80
C VAL A 147 0.74 0.00 4.26
N TRP A 148 1.42 0.47 3.22
CA TRP A 148 2.56 -0.20 2.62
C TRP A 148 3.86 0.50 3.01
N MET A 149 4.83 -0.25 3.52
CA MET A 149 6.16 0.26 3.87
C MET A 149 7.26 -0.54 3.18
N THR A 150 8.36 0.12 2.83
CA THR A 150 9.55 -0.56 2.30
C THR A 150 10.10 -1.52 3.35
N TRP A 151 10.33 -2.77 2.97
CA TRP A 151 10.99 -3.75 3.82
C TRP A 151 12.47 -3.38 3.98
N THR A 152 12.86 -2.86 5.15
CA THR A 152 14.22 -2.36 5.39
C THR A 152 15.12 -3.36 6.11
N ARG A 153 14.56 -4.44 6.67
CA ARG A 153 15.31 -5.45 7.45
C ARG A 153 16.10 -4.82 8.61
N GLY A 154 15.55 -3.76 9.21
CA GLY A 154 16.22 -3.04 10.31
C GLY A 154 17.40 -2.16 9.87
N ILE A 155 17.54 -1.87 8.57
CA ILE A 155 18.47 -0.86 8.08
C ILE A 155 17.81 0.52 8.21
N TYR A 156 18.33 1.35 9.13
CA TYR A 156 17.92 2.74 9.37
C TYR A 156 19.14 3.67 9.46
#